data_AF-A0A7Y3CS24-F1
#
_entry.id   AF-A0A7Y3CS24-F1
#
_cell.length_a   1.000
_cell.length_b   1.000
_cell.length_c   1.000
_cell.angle_alpha   90.00
_cell.angle_beta   90.00
_cell.angle_gamma   90.00
#
_symmetry.space_group_name_H-M   'P 1'
#
loop_
_entity.id
_entity.type
_entity.pdbx_description
1 polymer ?
#
loop_
_entity_poly.entity_id
_entity_poly.type
_entity_poly.pdbx_seq_one_letter_code
_entity_poly.pdbx_strand_id
1 'polypeptide(L)'
;MSERAEAGATHLRALGGLWLLAVIASGSLVARGSSAFAPYFGPIQAILGTATVVGLGLVSLAFLQQRGWFVLHRGARGWLVVPLVVAVPFALPVIGLDLLGGFPPDINVTAPESLLFYPVIALVAESVFHLAPLAVLLPLLGRVLQQLDRERLVFSSVVAVALIEPMLQVVWGVGQSPWWTNAYVGFHVLAINLVGLHLFRRFGFVSAYLFRVAYYLVWHVLWGHVRLSLLFGG
;
A
#
# COMPACT_ATOMS: atom_id res chain seq x y z
N MET A 1 -11.36 25.52 20.10
CA MET A 1 -10.65 24.24 20.33
C MET A 1 -11.55 23.01 20.19
N SER A 2 -12.87 23.09 20.45
CA SER A 2 -13.80 21.95 20.40
C SER A 2 -13.92 21.25 19.03
N GLU A 3 -14.17 22.00 17.95
CA GLU A 3 -14.49 21.41 16.63
C GLU A 3 -13.33 20.64 15.97
N ARG A 4 -12.07 21.10 16.14
CA ARG A 4 -10.91 20.40 15.56
C ARG A 4 -10.62 19.07 16.25
N ALA A 5 -10.84 19.01 17.57
CA ALA A 5 -10.66 17.78 18.36
C ALA A 5 -11.71 16.73 17.98
N GLU A 6 -12.96 17.16 17.83
CA GLU A 6 -14.07 16.30 17.44
C GLU A 6 -13.94 15.75 16.01
N ALA A 7 -13.55 16.60 15.06
CA ALA A 7 -13.28 16.17 13.68
C ALA A 7 -12.15 15.14 13.59
N GLY A 8 -11.10 15.30 14.40
CA GLY A 8 -9.99 14.36 14.51
C GLY A 8 -10.41 13.00 15.08
N ALA A 9 -11.20 13.00 16.16
CA ALA A 9 -11.70 11.77 16.78
C ALA A 9 -12.58 10.94 15.83
N THR A 10 -13.50 11.59 15.11
CA THR A 10 -14.36 10.92 14.12
C THR A 10 -13.55 10.31 12.97
N HIS A 11 -12.43 10.92 12.59
CA HIS A 11 -11.54 10.36 11.56
C HIS A 11 -10.79 9.11 12.03
N LEU A 12 -10.20 9.16 13.22
CA LEU A 12 -9.51 8.00 13.79
C LEU A 12 -10.46 6.82 13.98
N ARG A 13 -11.74 7.07 14.33
CA ARG A 13 -12.76 6.01 14.38
C ARG A 13 -13.04 5.37 13.03
N ALA A 14 -13.21 6.18 11.98
CA ALA A 14 -13.44 5.67 10.63
C ALA A 14 -12.26 4.82 10.11
N LEU A 15 -11.03 5.27 10.38
CA LEU A 15 -9.82 4.48 10.10
C LEU A 15 -9.75 3.22 10.96
N GLY A 16 -10.09 3.30 12.25
CA GLY A 16 -10.19 2.13 13.12
C GLY A 16 -11.13 1.05 12.55
N GLY A 17 -12.22 1.47 11.90
CA GLY A 17 -13.12 0.57 11.18
C GLY A 17 -12.44 -0.16 10.01
N LEU A 18 -11.70 0.55 9.16
CA LEU A 18 -10.92 -0.07 8.07
C LEU A 18 -9.90 -1.10 8.60
N TRP A 19 -9.29 -0.81 9.75
CA TRP A 19 -8.25 -1.64 10.36
C TRP A 19 -8.87 -2.92 10.95
N LEU A 20 -10.00 -2.78 11.64
CA LEU A 20 -10.79 -3.90 12.14
C LEU A 20 -11.27 -4.79 10.99
N LEU A 21 -11.76 -4.20 9.90
CA LEU A 21 -12.17 -4.94 8.71
C LEU A 21 -11.02 -5.77 8.12
N ALA A 22 -9.80 -5.23 8.11
CA ALA A 22 -8.63 -5.99 7.65
C ALA A 22 -8.34 -7.20 8.54
N VAL A 23 -8.42 -7.06 9.87
CA VAL A 23 -8.22 -8.18 10.81
C VAL A 23 -9.32 -9.23 10.64
N ILE A 24 -10.57 -8.82 10.48
CA ILE A 24 -11.71 -9.73 10.24
C ILE A 24 -11.53 -10.46 8.91
N ALA A 25 -11.12 -9.76 7.84
CA ALA A 25 -10.85 -10.36 6.54
C ALA A 25 -9.71 -11.40 6.62
N SER A 26 -8.61 -11.09 7.31
CA SER A 26 -7.53 -12.05 7.57
C SER A 26 -8.03 -13.26 8.36
N GLY A 27 -8.82 -13.05 9.42
CA GLY A 27 -9.40 -14.14 10.20
C GLY A 27 -10.34 -15.02 9.39
N SER A 28 -11.13 -14.42 8.49
CA SER A 28 -12.03 -15.14 7.60
C SER A 28 -11.27 -16.02 6.61
N LEU A 29 -10.14 -15.54 6.08
CA LEU A 29 -9.28 -16.32 5.19
C LEU A 29 -8.59 -17.47 5.94
N VAL A 30 -8.07 -17.22 7.14
CA VAL A 30 -7.47 -18.26 8.00
C VAL A 30 -8.48 -19.33 8.38
N ALA A 31 -9.71 -18.95 8.74
CA ALA A 31 -10.78 -19.88 9.07
C ALA A 31 -11.20 -20.77 7.88
N ARG A 32 -10.91 -20.35 6.65
CA ARG A 32 -11.12 -21.13 5.42
C ARG A 32 -9.92 -21.99 5.03
N GLY A 33 -8.83 -21.96 5.80
CA GLY A 33 -7.60 -22.70 5.51
C GLY A 33 -6.71 -22.06 4.45
N SER A 34 -6.94 -20.78 4.10
CA SER A 34 -6.10 -20.08 3.11
C SER A 34 -4.67 -19.90 3.61
N SER A 35 -3.70 -20.22 2.74
CA SER A 35 -2.27 -19.99 2.97
C SER A 35 -1.75 -18.72 2.29
N ALA A 36 -2.63 -17.89 1.71
CA ALA A 36 -2.25 -16.72 0.90
C ALA A 36 -1.33 -15.72 1.62
N PHE A 37 -1.40 -15.65 2.95
CA PHE A 37 -0.57 -14.77 3.77
C PHE A 37 0.79 -15.38 4.20
N ALA A 38 1.00 -16.68 4.02
CA ALA A 38 2.21 -17.36 4.48
C ALA A 38 3.51 -16.75 3.92
N PRO A 39 3.59 -16.33 2.63
CA PRO A 39 4.80 -15.69 2.11
C PRO A 39 5.16 -14.36 2.80
N TYR A 40 4.18 -13.68 3.41
CA TYR A 40 4.35 -12.33 3.97
C TYR A 40 4.61 -12.35 5.47
N PHE A 41 3.95 -13.24 6.21
CA PHE A 41 4.08 -13.35 7.67
C PHE A 41 4.96 -14.53 8.12
N GLY A 42 5.35 -15.42 7.21
CA GLY A 42 6.14 -16.61 7.52
C GLY A 42 5.44 -17.48 8.58
N PRO A 43 6.11 -17.83 9.69
CA PRO A 43 5.51 -18.67 10.75
C PRO A 43 4.49 -17.92 11.63
N ILE A 44 4.37 -16.59 11.50
CA ILE A 44 3.45 -15.80 12.31
C ILE A 44 2.01 -16.01 11.80
N GLN A 45 1.07 -16.26 12.72
CA GLN A 45 -0.34 -16.37 12.36
C GLN A 45 -0.83 -15.09 11.67
N ALA A 46 -1.47 -15.21 10.51
CA ALA A 46 -1.83 -14.07 9.67
C ALA A 46 -2.71 -13.03 10.38
N ILE A 47 -3.59 -13.46 11.30
CA ILE A 47 -4.41 -12.55 12.12
C ILE A 47 -3.52 -11.68 13.02
N LEU A 48 -2.56 -12.29 13.73
CA LEU A 48 -1.63 -11.59 14.63
C LEU A 48 -0.68 -10.69 13.85
N GLY A 49 -0.13 -11.18 12.73
CA GLY A 49 0.70 -10.39 11.83
C GLY A 49 -0.04 -9.16 11.30
N THR A 50 -1.26 -9.37 10.79
CA THR A 50 -2.12 -8.27 10.30
C THR A 50 -2.41 -7.28 11.42
N ALA A 51 -2.92 -7.73 12.57
CA ALA A 51 -3.28 -6.86 13.69
C ALA A 51 -2.08 -6.03 14.18
N THR A 52 -0.90 -6.63 14.26
CA THR A 52 0.33 -5.95 14.70
C THR A 52 0.74 -4.85 13.71
N VAL A 53 0.84 -5.18 12.42
CA VAL A 53 1.25 -4.24 11.39
C VAL A 53 0.25 -3.09 11.24
N VAL A 54 -1.03 -3.43 11.24
CA VAL A 54 -2.13 -2.48 11.08
C VAL A 54 -2.22 -1.58 12.32
N GLY A 55 -2.03 -2.13 13.53
CA GLY A 55 -1.90 -1.35 14.77
C GLY A 55 -0.72 -0.37 14.74
N LEU A 56 0.45 -0.81 14.29
CA LEU A 56 1.61 0.05 14.06
C LEU A 56 1.28 1.19 13.08
N GLY A 57 0.65 0.85 11.94
CA GLY A 57 0.20 1.84 10.97
C GLY A 57 -0.73 2.90 11.57
N LEU A 58 -1.67 2.52 12.43
CA LEU A 58 -2.58 3.46 13.09
C LEU A 58 -1.81 4.44 13.99
N VAL A 59 -0.88 3.92 14.80
CA VAL A 59 -0.04 4.73 15.70
C VAL A 59 0.84 5.69 14.89
N SER A 60 1.48 5.20 13.83
CA SER A 60 2.29 6.02 12.92
C SER A 60 1.48 7.12 12.26
N LEU A 61 0.27 6.81 11.80
CA LEU A 61 -0.62 7.78 11.18
C LEU A 61 -1.07 8.86 12.17
N ALA A 62 -1.45 8.47 13.39
CA ALA A 62 -1.79 9.41 14.45
C ALA A 62 -0.61 10.34 14.78
N PHE A 63 0.61 9.78 14.89
CA PHE A 63 1.83 10.56 15.11
C PHE A 63 2.09 11.58 14.00
N LEU A 64 2.02 11.15 12.72
CA LEU A 64 2.22 12.03 11.56
C LEU A 64 1.20 13.18 11.50
N GLN A 65 -0.06 12.89 11.87
CA GLN A 65 -1.14 13.87 11.89
C GLN A 65 -0.98 14.87 13.04
N GLN A 66 -0.59 14.42 14.24
CA GLN A 66 -0.35 15.31 15.39
C GLN A 66 0.75 16.34 15.11
N ARG A 67 1.74 15.97 14.28
CA ARG A 67 2.82 16.88 13.83
C ARG A 67 2.40 17.78 12.67
N GLY A 68 1.22 17.53 12.09
CA GLY A 68 0.67 18.27 10.95
C GLY A 68 1.44 18.09 9.65
N TRP A 69 2.39 17.14 9.54
CA TRP A 69 3.18 16.92 8.31
C TRP A 69 2.31 16.42 7.15
N PHE A 70 1.22 15.72 7.47
CA PHE A 70 0.23 15.24 6.52
C PHE A 70 -1.13 15.77 6.97
N VAL A 71 -1.77 16.56 6.09
CA VAL A 71 -3.05 17.21 6.39
C VAL A 71 -4.18 16.42 5.77
N LEU A 72 -5.15 16.05 6.61
CA LEU A 72 -6.40 15.43 6.18
C LEU A 72 -7.31 16.49 5.55
N HIS A 73 -7.28 16.58 4.22
CA HIS A 73 -8.18 17.46 3.48
C HIS A 73 -9.53 16.77 3.23
N ARG A 74 -10.41 16.79 4.24
CA ARG A 74 -11.83 16.47 4.03
C ARG A 74 -12.48 17.64 3.28
N GLY A 75 -12.98 17.38 2.07
CA GLY A 75 -13.71 18.38 1.27
C GLY A 75 -13.02 18.80 -0.02
N ALA A 76 -11.81 18.31 -0.31
CA ALA A 76 -11.24 18.47 -1.64
C ALA A 76 -12.13 17.70 -2.65
N ARG A 77 -12.64 18.38 -3.68
CA ARG A 77 -13.39 17.73 -4.77
C ARG A 77 -12.52 16.61 -5.35
N GLY A 78 -13.07 15.39 -5.43
CA GLY A 78 -12.43 14.25 -6.07
C GLY A 78 -11.51 13.38 -5.20
N TRP A 79 -11.43 13.59 -3.88
CA TRP A 79 -10.54 12.79 -3.00
C TRP A 79 -10.78 11.26 -3.08
N LEU A 80 -12.01 10.82 -3.39
CA LEU A 80 -12.33 9.41 -3.66
C LEU A 80 -12.15 9.01 -5.13
N VAL A 81 -12.42 9.91 -6.08
CA VAL A 81 -12.49 9.58 -7.51
C VAL A 81 -11.11 9.60 -8.15
N VAL A 82 -10.30 10.61 -7.83
CA VAL A 82 -8.94 10.78 -8.34
C VAL A 82 -8.07 9.53 -8.11
N PRO A 83 -7.96 8.97 -6.89
CA PRO A 83 -7.13 7.78 -6.69
C PRO A 83 -7.58 6.58 -7.52
N LEU A 84 -8.89 6.39 -7.72
CA LEU A 84 -9.43 5.29 -8.53
C LEU A 84 -9.08 5.45 -10.00
N VAL A 85 -9.25 6.65 -10.55
CA VAL A 85 -8.95 6.95 -11.96
C VAL A 85 -7.45 6.87 -12.23
N VAL A 86 -6.62 7.42 -11.33
CA VAL A 86 -5.17 7.43 -11.48
C VAL A 86 -4.56 6.03 -11.36
N ALA A 87 -5.19 5.10 -10.61
CA ALA A 87 -4.68 3.73 -10.48
C ALA A 87 -4.73 2.92 -11.78
N VAL A 88 -5.74 3.14 -12.63
CA VAL A 88 -5.95 2.34 -13.86
C VAL A 88 -4.78 2.46 -14.83
N PRO A 89 -4.26 3.65 -15.18
CA PRO A 89 -3.07 3.78 -16.02
C PRO A 89 -1.81 3.08 -15.49
N PHE A 90 -1.70 2.83 -14.18
CA PHE A 90 -0.56 2.06 -13.65
C PHE A 90 -0.73 0.55 -13.89
N ALA A 91 -1.96 0.03 -13.90
CA ALA A 91 -2.17 -1.38 -14.18
C ALA A 91 -1.88 -1.76 -15.65
N LEU A 92 -2.13 -0.85 -16.61
CA LEU A 92 -2.02 -1.19 -18.04
C LEU A 92 -0.59 -1.57 -18.48
N PRO A 93 0.47 -0.83 -18.11
CA PRO A 93 1.84 -1.19 -18.48
C PRO A 93 2.30 -2.55 -17.93
N VAL A 94 1.92 -2.90 -16.69
CA VAL A 94 2.29 -4.21 -16.11
C VAL A 94 1.52 -5.35 -16.77
N ILE A 95 0.26 -5.14 -17.15
CA ILE A 95 -0.51 -6.08 -17.99
C ILE A 95 0.19 -6.27 -19.35
N GLY A 96 0.61 -5.18 -19.98
CA GLY A 96 1.36 -5.23 -21.23
C GLY A 96 2.65 -6.04 -21.11
N LEU A 97 3.39 -5.89 -20.00
CA LEU A 97 4.59 -6.68 -19.72
C LEU A 97 4.28 -8.16 -19.53
N ASP A 98 3.19 -8.48 -18.84
CA ASP A 98 2.77 -9.84 -18.56
C ASP A 98 2.40 -10.62 -19.83
N LEU A 99 1.74 -9.94 -20.78
CA LEU A 99 1.45 -10.48 -22.12
C LEU A 99 2.72 -10.90 -22.88
N LEU A 100 3.89 -10.37 -22.54
CA LEU A 100 5.18 -10.75 -23.11
C LEU A 100 5.82 -11.98 -22.42
N GLY A 101 5.10 -12.62 -21.49
CA GLY A 101 5.58 -13.79 -20.74
C GLY A 101 6.46 -13.43 -19.53
N GLY A 102 6.29 -12.23 -18.97
CA GLY A 102 7.15 -11.70 -17.91
C GLY A 102 6.95 -12.34 -16.53
N PHE A 103 5.78 -12.92 -16.24
CA PHE A 103 5.43 -13.38 -14.88
C PHE A 103 4.89 -14.83 -14.83
N PRO A 104 5.18 -15.57 -13.74
CA PRO A 104 4.69 -16.93 -13.56
C PRO A 104 3.16 -16.98 -13.33
N PRO A 105 2.49 -18.12 -13.58
CA PRO A 105 1.04 -18.25 -13.47
C PRO A 105 0.51 -18.03 -12.04
N ASP A 106 1.29 -18.36 -11.01
CA ASP A 106 0.92 -18.34 -9.59
C ASP A 106 1.27 -17.03 -8.86
N ILE A 107 1.64 -15.97 -9.58
CA ILE A 107 1.98 -14.66 -8.98
C ILE A 107 0.77 -13.98 -8.28
N ASN A 108 -0.45 -14.38 -8.60
CA ASN A 108 -1.68 -13.80 -8.07
C ASN A 108 -2.41 -14.79 -7.15
N VAL A 109 -2.98 -14.27 -6.06
CA VAL A 109 -3.97 -15.02 -5.28
C VAL A 109 -5.23 -15.19 -6.13
N THR A 110 -5.74 -16.41 -6.23
CA THR A 110 -6.91 -16.72 -7.06
C THR A 110 -8.21 -16.28 -6.39
N ALA A 111 -9.26 -16.08 -7.20
CA ALA A 111 -10.61 -15.88 -6.69
C ALA A 111 -11.12 -17.15 -5.97
N PRO A 112 -11.96 -17.02 -4.91
CA PRO A 112 -12.50 -15.77 -4.36
C PRO A 112 -11.62 -15.11 -3.29
N GLU A 113 -10.53 -15.76 -2.86
CA GLU A 113 -9.69 -15.29 -1.74
C GLU A 113 -9.06 -13.91 -2.01
N SER A 114 -8.73 -13.64 -3.26
CA SER A 114 -8.15 -12.38 -3.73
C SER A 114 -8.95 -11.13 -3.31
N LEU A 115 -10.28 -11.23 -3.25
CA LEU A 115 -11.16 -10.10 -2.87
C LEU A 115 -10.98 -9.66 -1.42
N LEU A 116 -10.61 -10.58 -0.52
CA LEU A 116 -10.29 -10.27 0.88
C LEU A 116 -8.80 -10.01 1.06
N PHE A 117 -7.97 -10.78 0.37
CA PHE A 117 -6.52 -10.73 0.51
C PHE A 117 -5.94 -9.37 0.08
N TYR A 118 -6.30 -8.87 -1.11
CA TYR A 118 -5.65 -7.68 -1.66
C TYR A 118 -5.95 -6.37 -0.90
N PRO A 119 -7.18 -6.12 -0.41
CA PRO A 119 -7.41 -4.99 0.49
C PRO A 119 -6.60 -5.07 1.79
N VAL A 120 -6.48 -6.26 2.39
CA VAL A 120 -5.67 -6.46 3.59
C VAL A 120 -4.19 -6.18 3.31
N ILE A 121 -3.62 -6.80 2.27
CA ILE A 121 -2.19 -6.66 1.99
C ILE A 121 -1.85 -5.23 1.52
N ALA A 122 -2.78 -4.53 0.86
CA ALA A 122 -2.63 -3.10 0.59
C ALA A 122 -2.47 -2.29 1.87
N LEU A 123 -3.29 -2.56 2.90
CA LEU A 123 -3.20 -1.86 4.18
C LEU A 123 -1.90 -2.20 4.93
N VAL A 124 -1.50 -3.47 4.89
CA VAL A 124 -0.21 -3.95 5.43
C VAL A 124 0.95 -3.23 4.74
N ALA A 125 0.97 -3.21 3.42
CA ALA A 125 2.02 -2.56 2.62
C ALA A 125 2.09 -1.05 2.88
N GLU A 126 0.95 -0.35 2.92
CA GLU A 126 0.90 1.08 3.29
C GLU A 126 1.44 1.32 4.71
N SER A 127 1.16 0.42 5.65
CA SER A 127 1.61 0.54 7.04
C SER A 127 3.13 0.33 7.16
N VAL A 128 3.65 -0.75 6.57
CA VAL A 128 5.06 -1.16 6.68
C VAL A 128 5.98 -0.31 5.82
N PHE A 129 5.59 0.01 4.59
CA PHE A 129 6.47 0.68 3.64
C PHE A 129 6.29 2.19 3.60
N HIS A 130 5.19 2.75 4.13
CA HIS A 130 4.96 4.20 4.10
C HIS A 130 4.79 4.80 5.49
N LEU A 131 3.74 4.41 6.22
CA LEU A 131 3.39 5.07 7.48
C LEU A 131 4.48 4.93 8.55
N ALA A 132 4.91 3.70 8.85
CA ALA A 132 5.91 3.47 9.88
C ALA A 132 7.28 4.08 9.50
N PRO A 133 7.81 3.89 8.27
CA PRO A 133 9.05 4.54 7.86
C PRO A 133 8.97 6.06 7.90
N LEU A 134 7.88 6.68 7.44
CA LEU A 134 7.72 8.14 7.52
C LEU A 134 7.69 8.63 8.97
N ALA A 135 6.96 7.93 9.86
CA ALA A 135 6.85 8.29 11.27
C ALA A 135 8.22 8.25 11.98
N VAL A 136 9.13 7.37 11.55
CA VAL A 136 10.50 7.29 12.06
C VAL A 136 11.43 8.30 11.37
N LEU A 137 11.40 8.37 10.04
CA LEU A 137 12.39 9.10 9.26
C LEU A 137 12.25 10.62 9.39
N LEU A 138 11.01 11.14 9.41
CA LEU A 138 10.77 12.58 9.53
C LEU A 138 11.37 13.21 10.79
N PRO A 139 11.13 12.69 12.01
CA PRO A 139 11.75 13.26 13.21
C PRO A 139 13.27 13.04 13.25
N LEU A 140 13.79 11.94 12.69
CA LEU A 140 15.24 11.70 12.62
C LEU A 140 15.91 12.69 11.68
N LEU A 141 15.44 12.82 10.44
CA LEU A 141 15.97 13.79 9.49
C LEU A 141 15.73 15.22 9.98
N GLY A 142 14.63 15.52 10.67
CA GLY A 142 14.40 16.86 11.23
C GLY A 142 15.42 17.25 12.31
N ARG A 143 15.99 16.27 13.03
CA ARG A 143 17.07 16.51 14.01
C ARG A 143 18.44 16.67 13.36
N VAL A 144 18.69 15.95 12.26
CA VAL A 144 19.98 15.94 11.56
C VAL A 144 20.08 17.11 10.59
N LEU A 145 19.01 17.39 9.85
CA LEU A 145 18.92 18.37 8.78
C LEU A 145 18.14 19.62 9.24
N GLN A 146 18.53 20.19 10.37
CA GLN A 146 17.83 21.31 11.01
C GLN A 146 17.74 22.58 10.11
N GLN A 147 18.59 22.66 9.08
CA GLN A 147 18.65 23.77 8.14
C GLN A 147 17.64 23.65 6.99
N LEU A 148 17.04 22.47 6.77
CA LEU A 148 16.04 22.31 5.73
C LEU A 148 14.72 22.91 6.17
N ASP A 149 14.09 23.66 5.27
CA ASP A 149 12.69 23.99 5.44
C ASP A 149 11.83 22.72 5.46
N ARG A 150 10.65 22.84 6.05
CA ARG A 150 9.73 21.73 6.26
C ARG A 150 9.35 21.01 4.96
N GLU A 151 9.19 21.73 3.85
CA GLU A 151 8.74 21.16 2.59
C GLU A 151 9.84 20.26 2.00
N ARG A 152 11.08 20.75 2.01
CA ARG A 152 12.26 19.97 1.60
C ARG A 152 12.48 18.75 2.49
N LEU A 153 12.32 18.91 3.81
CA LEU A 153 12.42 17.79 4.75
C LEU A 153 11.40 16.70 4.42
N VAL A 154 10.13 17.07 4.24
CA VAL A 154 9.06 16.12 3.92
C VAL A 154 9.27 15.48 2.56
N PHE A 155 9.66 16.26 1.55
CA PHE A 155 9.96 15.73 0.22
C PHE A 155 11.09 14.69 0.27
N SER A 156 12.20 15.00 0.93
CA SER A 156 13.32 14.07 1.09
C SER A 156 12.90 12.79 1.82
N SER A 157 12.09 12.89 2.88
CA SER A 157 11.55 11.72 3.56
C SER A 157 10.63 10.89 2.66
N VAL A 158 9.78 11.53 1.85
CA VAL A 158 8.91 10.84 0.90
C VAL A 158 9.71 10.07 -0.15
N VAL A 159 10.73 10.70 -0.74
CA VAL A 159 11.59 10.03 -1.74
C VAL A 159 12.32 8.84 -1.13
N ALA A 160 12.93 9.02 0.05
CA ALA A 160 13.65 7.95 0.73
C ALA A 160 12.73 6.77 1.09
N VAL A 161 11.52 7.06 1.57
CA VAL A 161 10.54 6.03 1.94
C VAL A 161 9.97 5.31 0.71
N ALA A 162 9.71 6.03 -0.38
CA ALA A 162 9.20 5.44 -1.63
C ALA A 162 10.14 4.39 -2.23
N LEU A 163 11.44 4.46 -1.93
CA LEU A 163 12.46 3.53 -2.41
C LEU A 163 12.52 2.20 -1.63
N ILE A 164 11.96 2.13 -0.41
CA ILE A 164 12.12 0.95 0.46
C ILE A 164 11.51 -0.31 -0.19
N GLU A 165 10.24 -0.24 -0.56
CA GLU A 165 9.53 -1.37 -1.17
C GLU A 165 10.12 -1.83 -2.50
N PRO A 166 10.40 -0.95 -3.51
CA PRO A 166 10.95 -1.41 -4.77
C PRO A 166 12.35 -2.02 -4.62
N MET A 167 13.18 -1.53 -3.68
CA MET A 167 14.47 -2.15 -3.38
C MET A 167 14.28 -3.58 -2.85
N LEU A 168 13.34 -3.79 -1.92
CA LEU A 168 13.04 -5.11 -1.39
C LEU A 168 12.45 -6.04 -2.45
N GLN A 169 11.54 -5.56 -3.29
CA GLN A 169 10.97 -6.37 -4.37
C GLN A 169 11.99 -6.79 -5.42
N VAL A 170 12.92 -5.89 -5.80
CA VAL A 170 14.01 -6.25 -6.71
C VAL A 170 14.90 -7.33 -6.10
N VAL A 171 15.24 -7.22 -4.81
CA VAL A 171 16.06 -8.21 -4.09
C VAL A 171 15.34 -9.55 -3.99
N TRP A 172 14.05 -9.56 -3.64
CA TRP A 172 13.26 -10.80 -3.53
C TRP A 172 12.94 -11.43 -4.88
N GLY A 173 12.89 -10.65 -5.96
CA GLY A 173 12.68 -11.16 -7.31
C GLY A 173 13.90 -11.84 -7.93
N VAL A 174 15.10 -11.69 -7.37
CA VAL A 174 16.32 -12.30 -7.91
C VAL A 174 16.16 -13.82 -8.00
N GLY A 175 16.33 -14.36 -9.22
CA GLY A 175 16.20 -15.79 -9.49
C GLY A 175 14.77 -16.28 -9.71
N GLN A 176 13.74 -15.45 -9.49
CA GLN A 176 12.33 -15.81 -9.73
C GLN A 176 11.82 -15.36 -11.10
N SER A 177 12.43 -14.35 -11.70
CA SER A 177 12.02 -13.78 -12.98
C SER A 177 13.24 -13.21 -13.72
N PRO A 178 13.14 -12.98 -15.04
CA PRO A 178 14.21 -12.31 -15.78
C PRO A 178 14.61 -10.98 -15.14
N TRP A 179 15.90 -10.63 -15.18
CA TRP A 179 16.41 -9.43 -14.52
C TRP A 179 15.74 -8.13 -14.99
N TRP A 180 15.34 -8.08 -16.27
CA TRP A 180 14.65 -6.93 -16.85
C TRP A 180 13.22 -6.79 -16.31
N THR A 181 12.53 -7.91 -16.03
CA THR A 181 11.22 -7.91 -15.38
C THR A 181 11.34 -7.33 -13.98
N ASN A 182 12.33 -7.79 -13.21
CA ASN A 182 12.57 -7.30 -11.85
C ASN A 182 12.92 -5.81 -11.85
N ALA A 183 13.78 -5.37 -12.77
CA ALA A 183 14.12 -3.96 -12.91
C ALA A 183 12.88 -3.11 -13.21
N TYR A 184 12.04 -3.56 -14.17
CA TYR A 184 10.78 -2.91 -14.48
C TYR A 184 9.87 -2.83 -13.25
N VAL A 185 9.67 -3.94 -12.53
CA VAL A 185 8.83 -3.99 -11.31
C VAL A 185 9.33 -2.98 -10.28
N GLY A 186 10.65 -2.91 -10.06
CA GLY A 186 11.24 -1.92 -9.16
C GLY A 186 10.90 -0.48 -9.56
N PHE A 187 11.08 -0.11 -10.84
CA PHE A 187 10.70 1.22 -11.34
C PHE A 187 9.20 1.48 -11.24
N HIS A 188 8.40 0.48 -11.55
CA HIS A 188 6.95 0.57 -11.53
C HIS A 188 6.42 0.80 -10.10
N VAL A 189 6.92 0.04 -9.14
CA VAL A 189 6.56 0.18 -7.72
C VAL A 189 7.05 1.49 -7.13
N LEU A 190 8.24 1.96 -7.52
CA LEU A 190 8.70 3.31 -7.15
C LEU A 190 7.71 4.38 -7.62
N ALA A 191 7.24 4.30 -8.87
CA ALA A 191 6.29 5.26 -9.42
C ALA A 191 4.94 5.21 -8.69
N ILE A 192 4.41 4.00 -8.43
CA ILE A 192 3.22 3.79 -7.60
C ILE A 192 3.40 4.41 -6.21
N ASN A 193 4.53 4.20 -5.55
CA ASN A 193 4.78 4.69 -4.20
C ASN A 193 4.89 6.21 -4.15
N LEU A 194 5.55 6.83 -5.13
CA LEU A 194 5.60 8.28 -5.24
C LEU A 194 4.21 8.89 -5.44
N VAL A 195 3.38 8.30 -6.30
CA VAL A 195 1.99 8.76 -6.51
C VAL A 195 1.13 8.51 -5.27
N GLY A 196 1.23 7.35 -4.65
CA GLY A 196 0.53 7.01 -3.42
C GLY A 196 0.85 7.98 -2.28
N LEU A 197 2.14 8.28 -2.05
CA LEU A 197 2.58 9.25 -1.05
C LEU A 197 2.18 10.69 -1.41
N HIS A 198 2.17 11.05 -2.69
CA HIS A 198 1.63 12.33 -3.13
C HIS A 198 0.13 12.45 -2.82
N LEU A 199 -0.66 11.43 -3.15
CA LEU A 199 -2.08 11.36 -2.82
C LEU A 199 -2.31 11.37 -1.30
N PHE A 200 -1.44 10.71 -0.52
CA PHE A 200 -1.50 10.76 0.93
C PHE A 200 -1.29 12.18 1.46
N ARG A 201 -0.27 12.90 0.98
CA ARG A 201 -0.04 14.30 1.36
C ARG A 201 -1.20 15.21 0.94
N ARG A 202 -1.77 14.99 -0.24
CA ARG A 202 -2.76 15.89 -0.84
C ARG A 202 -4.18 15.65 -0.33
N PHE A 203 -4.58 14.39 -0.22
CA PHE A 203 -5.96 13.97 0.03
C PHE A 203 -6.11 13.06 1.27
N GLY A 204 -5.02 12.73 1.97
CA GLY A 204 -5.06 11.90 3.16
C GLY A 204 -4.94 10.40 2.87
N PHE A 205 -4.82 9.64 3.97
CA PHE A 205 -4.43 8.23 3.92
C PHE A 205 -5.40 7.36 3.11
N VAL A 206 -6.70 7.57 3.28
CA VAL A 206 -7.74 6.79 2.60
C VAL A 206 -7.58 6.87 1.08
N SER A 207 -7.19 8.03 0.55
CA SER A 207 -6.98 8.22 -0.89
C SER A 207 -5.79 7.41 -1.40
N ALA A 208 -4.67 7.38 -0.66
CA ALA A 208 -3.51 6.55 -1.00
C ALA A 208 -3.85 5.06 -0.93
N TYR A 209 -4.54 4.63 0.12
CA TYR A 209 -5.02 3.26 0.27
C TYR A 209 -5.96 2.85 -0.88
N LEU A 210 -6.93 3.71 -1.25
CA LEU A 210 -7.84 3.46 -2.36
C LEU A 210 -7.12 3.37 -3.70
N PHE A 211 -6.09 4.20 -3.93
CA PHE A 211 -5.26 4.11 -5.13
C PHE A 211 -4.60 2.73 -5.23
N ARG A 212 -4.00 2.23 -4.14
CA ARG A 212 -3.37 0.91 -4.10
C ARG A 212 -4.39 -0.22 -4.27
N VAL A 213 -5.55 -0.14 -3.60
CA VAL A 213 -6.63 -1.13 -3.75
C VAL A 213 -7.18 -1.15 -5.17
N ALA A 214 -7.37 0.00 -5.81
CA ALA A 214 -7.84 0.08 -7.19
C ALA A 214 -6.82 -0.51 -8.17
N TYR A 215 -5.53 -0.22 -7.98
CA TYR A 215 -4.46 -0.84 -8.76
C TYR A 215 -4.47 -2.36 -8.59
N TYR A 216 -4.58 -2.87 -7.35
CA TYR A 216 -4.67 -4.31 -7.09
C TYR A 216 -5.93 -4.96 -7.66
N LEU A 217 -7.06 -4.26 -7.65
CA LEU A 217 -8.29 -4.75 -8.25
C LEU A 217 -8.09 -4.99 -9.75
N VAL A 218 -7.48 -4.05 -10.48
CA VAL A 218 -7.27 -4.18 -11.92
C VAL A 218 -6.18 -5.22 -12.23
N TRP A 219 -4.99 -5.05 -11.65
CA TRP A 219 -3.83 -5.89 -11.95
C TRP A 219 -3.94 -7.28 -11.32
N HIS A 220 -4.19 -7.37 -10.01
CA HIS A 220 -4.09 -8.66 -9.33
C HIS A 220 -5.38 -9.47 -9.30
N VAL A 221 -6.54 -8.83 -9.30
CA VAL A 221 -7.83 -9.53 -9.22
C VAL A 221 -8.42 -9.76 -10.61
N LEU A 222 -8.72 -8.69 -11.34
CA LEU A 222 -9.39 -8.79 -12.64
C LEU A 222 -8.46 -9.41 -13.68
N TRP A 223 -7.28 -8.82 -13.89
CA TRP A 223 -6.30 -9.40 -14.82
C TRP A 223 -5.75 -10.73 -14.32
N GLY A 224 -5.45 -10.86 -13.02
CA GLY A 224 -5.04 -12.14 -12.42
C GLY A 224 -6.01 -13.30 -12.70
N HIS A 225 -7.31 -13.04 -12.78
CA HIS A 225 -8.29 -14.04 -13.20
C HIS A 225 -8.26 -14.30 -14.71
N VAL A 226 -8.24 -13.24 -15.53
CA VAL A 226 -8.28 -13.35 -17.00
C VAL A 226 -7.01 -13.99 -17.58
N ARG A 227 -5.83 -13.68 -17.02
CA ARG A 227 -4.54 -14.14 -17.56
C ARG A 227 -4.37 -15.66 -17.50
N LEU A 228 -5.01 -16.33 -16.53
CA LEU A 228 -4.89 -17.78 -16.35
C LEU A 228 -5.48 -18.53 -17.56
N SER A 229 -6.66 -18.14 -18.02
CA SER A 229 -7.26 -18.74 -19.21
C SER A 229 -6.58 -18.27 -20.49
N LEU A 230 -6.23 -16.98 -20.58
CA LEU A 230 -5.67 -16.39 -21.80
C LEU A 230 -4.24 -16.87 -22.10
N LEU A 231 -3.37 -16.92 -21.08
CA LEU A 231 -1.93 -17.17 -21.24
C LEU A 231 -1.53 -18.60 -20.91
N PHE A 232 -2.32 -19.30 -20.08
CA PHE A 232 -1.94 -20.61 -19.53
C PHE A 232 -2.94 -21.74 -19.81
N GLY A 233 -4.01 -21.48 -20.57
CA GLY A 233 -4.91 -22.51 -21.07
C GLY A 233 -6.05 -22.94 -20.13
N GLY A 234 -6.14 -22.37 -18.92
CA GLY A 234 -7.24 -22.61 -17.97
C GLY A 234 -7.15 -23.92 -17.20
#